data_AF-A0A7G2C9K2-F1
#
_entry.id   AF-A0A7G2C9K2-F1
#
_cell.length_a   1.000
_cell.length_b   1.000
_cell.length_c   1.000
_cell.angle_alpha   90.00
_cell.angle_beta   90.00
_cell.angle_gamma   90.00
#
_symmetry.space_group_name_H-M   'P 1'
#
loop_
_entity.id
_entity.type
_entity.pdbx_description
1 polymer ?
#
loop_
_entity_poly.entity_id
_entity_poly.type
_entity_poly.pdbx_seq_one_letter_code
_entity_poly.pdbx_strand_id
1 'polypeptide(L)'
;MNYTDQSIMYSRIGVYSATGHSEARRLQTEEVNGLRHVLLLRQRYAVLRVDDVNVEDVFTNKSFDESQWEYNNYYGVFLISRVGKTPEWPEFLPKIADFTRDVETARRVVSSPQLRRLALHRLSLLERKFLLHVSMNIANEGGVKEEKEWNNRDFYTAHKVDNNIQTEAGPNARTLLEFFVEKALNHGDDVVFEEKNQPVTLRQLISRYHIDTQTITVDELNHQLNTHADLHTIFLSPFNFMQGRYFAELTKRTLDIYKEDAYSFAEFRLSMLGGSSQEWYELGHWFDRYGLVSPQARCMVRFPRQYRRLRQQGVVKNFGEYLDNIFQPLWEISLHPASDTKLHYFLTHISGFDCYDDESKIDLPSQ
;
A
#
# COMPACT_ATOMS: atom_id res chain seq x y z
N MET A 1 19.90 -33.69 -19.94
CA MET A 1 18.44 -33.92 -19.95
C MET A 1 17.92 -33.41 -18.61
N ASN A 2 17.17 -32.31 -18.60
CA ASN A 2 16.54 -31.79 -17.37
C ASN A 2 15.37 -32.70 -17.00
N TYR A 3 15.46 -33.39 -15.87
CA TYR A 3 14.46 -34.33 -15.36
C TYR A 3 13.34 -33.67 -14.53
N THR A 4 13.29 -32.34 -14.45
CA THR A 4 12.40 -31.61 -13.52
C THR A 4 11.12 -31.07 -14.13
N ASP A 5 10.87 -31.26 -15.43
CA ASP A 5 9.66 -30.74 -16.09
C ASP A 5 8.70 -31.87 -16.46
N GLN A 6 8.21 -32.60 -15.44
CA GLN A 6 6.99 -33.40 -15.57
C GLN A 6 5.82 -32.55 -15.11
N SER A 7 5.51 -31.48 -15.84
CA SER A 7 4.21 -30.86 -15.74
C SER A 7 3.16 -31.92 -16.14
N ILE A 8 2.45 -32.46 -15.14
CA ILE A 8 1.25 -33.26 -15.39
C ILE A 8 0.25 -32.31 -16.04
N MET A 9 0.26 -32.29 -17.36
CA MET A 9 -0.74 -31.60 -18.16
C MET A 9 -2.04 -32.36 -17.98
N TYR A 10 -2.79 -32.01 -16.94
CA TYR A 10 -4.20 -32.33 -16.89
C TYR A 10 -4.80 -31.73 -18.15
N SER A 11 -5.22 -32.59 -19.07
CA SER A 11 -5.97 -32.19 -20.24
C SER A 11 -7.06 -31.19 -19.79
N ARG A 12 -7.25 -30.11 -20.56
CA ARG A 12 -8.38 -29.20 -20.30
C ARG A 12 -9.61 -30.08 -20.24
N ILE A 13 -10.11 -30.33 -19.02
CA ILE A 13 -11.45 -30.85 -18.81
C ILE A 13 -12.36 -29.77 -19.38
N GLY A 14 -12.61 -29.87 -20.69
CA GLY A 14 -13.77 -29.26 -21.29
C GLY A 14 -14.94 -29.75 -20.46
N VAL A 15 -15.82 -28.83 -20.09
CA VAL A 15 -17.12 -29.23 -19.57
C VAL A 15 -17.76 -30.02 -20.72
N TYR A 16 -17.67 -31.34 -20.67
CA TYR A 16 -18.53 -32.21 -21.47
C TYR A 16 -19.92 -32.02 -20.87
N SER A 17 -20.61 -30.94 -21.26
CA SER A 17 -22.04 -30.85 -21.06
C SER A 17 -22.64 -31.86 -22.04
N ALA A 18 -23.30 -32.86 -21.50
CA ALA A 18 -24.07 -33.84 -22.24
C ALA A 18 -24.87 -33.16 -23.37
N THR A 19 -24.82 -33.79 -24.53
CA THR A 19 -25.57 -33.48 -25.75
C THR A 19 -27.00 -33.04 -25.44
N GLY A 20 -27.35 -31.78 -25.73
CA GLY A 20 -28.65 -31.27 -25.34
C GLY A 20 -29.10 -29.96 -25.98
N HIS A 21 -28.51 -28.80 -25.65
CA HIS A 21 -29.21 -27.52 -25.90
C HIS A 21 -28.31 -26.43 -26.55
N SER A 22 -28.60 -26.10 -27.81
CA SER A 22 -27.98 -25.03 -28.59
C SER A 22 -28.02 -23.66 -27.89
N GLU A 23 -29.13 -23.35 -27.22
CA GLU A 23 -29.30 -22.10 -26.45
C GLU A 23 -28.42 -22.03 -25.20
N ALA A 24 -28.29 -23.12 -24.46
CA ALA A 24 -27.41 -23.16 -23.28
C ALA A 24 -25.94 -22.96 -23.68
N ARG A 25 -25.54 -23.45 -24.86
CA ARG A 25 -24.22 -23.18 -25.46
C ARG A 25 -24.05 -21.71 -25.85
N ARG A 26 -25.08 -21.09 -26.45
CA ARG A 26 -25.06 -19.67 -26.84
C ARG A 26 -24.97 -18.74 -25.62
N LEU A 27 -25.81 -18.96 -24.62
CA LEU A 27 -25.81 -18.18 -23.37
C LEU A 27 -24.47 -18.27 -22.62
N GLN A 28 -23.89 -19.48 -22.52
CA GLN A 28 -22.55 -19.63 -21.94
C GLN A 28 -21.47 -18.92 -22.76
N THR A 29 -21.62 -18.85 -24.08
CA THR A 29 -20.68 -18.16 -24.97
C THR A 29 -20.77 -16.64 -24.79
N GLU A 30 -21.98 -16.10 -24.63
CA GLU A 30 -22.22 -14.68 -24.36
C GLU A 30 -21.64 -14.23 -23.01
N GLU A 31 -21.86 -15.01 -21.94
CA GLU A 31 -21.31 -14.70 -20.62
C GLU A 31 -19.78 -14.74 -20.58
N VAL A 32 -19.18 -15.72 -21.27
CA VAL A 32 -17.71 -15.80 -21.42
C VAL A 32 -17.16 -14.63 -22.23
N ASN A 33 -17.88 -14.18 -23.27
CA ASN A 33 -17.52 -12.99 -24.03
C ASN A 33 -17.62 -11.72 -23.16
N GLY A 34 -18.63 -11.62 -22.29
CA GLY A 34 -18.74 -10.55 -21.30
C GLY A 34 -17.55 -10.50 -20.35
N LEU A 35 -17.15 -11.65 -19.79
CA LEU A 35 -15.96 -11.74 -18.95
C LEU A 35 -14.68 -11.36 -19.71
N ARG A 36 -14.53 -11.82 -20.96
CA ARG A 36 -13.40 -11.45 -21.82
C ARG A 36 -13.33 -9.94 -22.05
N HIS A 37 -14.47 -9.29 -22.27
CA HIS A 37 -14.53 -7.85 -22.42
C HIS A 37 -14.06 -7.12 -21.16
N VAL A 38 -14.51 -7.56 -19.97
CA VAL A 38 -14.05 -6.99 -18.68
C VAL A 38 -12.54 -7.16 -18.47
N LEU A 39 -11.97 -8.30 -18.89
CA LEU A 39 -10.51 -8.52 -18.83
C LEU A 39 -9.75 -7.59 -19.78
N LEU A 40 -10.27 -7.33 -20.98
CA LEU A 40 -9.69 -6.35 -21.91
C LEU A 40 -9.79 -4.92 -21.35
N LEU A 41 -10.91 -4.58 -20.70
CA LEU A 41 -11.03 -3.31 -19.98
C LEU A 41 -9.92 -3.19 -18.93
N ARG A 42 -9.70 -4.20 -18.08
CA ARG A 42 -8.59 -4.17 -17.10
C ARG A 42 -7.24 -3.90 -17.76
N GLN A 43 -6.94 -4.55 -18.89
CA GLN A 43 -5.67 -4.33 -19.62
C GLN A 43 -5.51 -2.89 -20.11
N ARG A 44 -6.60 -2.23 -20.50
CA ARG A 44 -6.60 -0.81 -20.91
C ARG A 44 -6.20 0.13 -19.78
N TYR A 45 -6.60 -0.15 -18.54
CA TYR A 45 -6.35 0.71 -17.38
C TYR A 45 -5.08 0.33 -16.59
N ALA A 46 -4.68 -0.94 -16.62
CA ALA A 46 -3.56 -1.45 -15.81
C ALA A 46 -2.20 -1.41 -16.53
N VAL A 47 -2.02 -0.54 -17.53
CA VAL A 47 -0.74 -0.40 -18.24
C VAL A 47 0.29 0.23 -17.29
N LEU A 48 1.11 -0.61 -16.68
CA LEU A 48 2.30 -0.20 -15.93
C LEU A 48 3.46 -0.09 -16.93
N ARG A 49 3.96 1.13 -17.15
CA ARG A 49 5.31 1.33 -17.68
C ARG A 49 6.24 1.36 -16.47
N VAL A 50 7.03 0.32 -16.31
CA VAL A 50 8.10 0.27 -15.31
C VAL A 50 9.39 0.46 -16.09
N ASP A 51 9.93 1.68 -16.02
CA ASP A 51 11.31 1.95 -16.42
C ASP A 51 12.13 1.98 -15.13
N ASP A 52 13.23 1.24 -15.09
CA ASP A 52 14.18 1.30 -13.97
C ASP A 52 14.91 2.65 -14.03
N VAL A 53 14.49 3.59 -13.17
CA VAL A 53 15.13 4.92 -13.06
C VAL A 53 16.07 4.90 -11.87
N ASN A 54 17.35 5.16 -12.10
CA ASN A 54 18.32 5.35 -11.01
C ASN A 54 18.21 6.78 -10.46
N VAL A 55 18.21 6.90 -9.13
CA VAL A 55 17.97 8.17 -8.41
C VAL A 55 19.01 9.24 -8.78
N GLU A 56 20.26 8.82 -8.99
CA GLU A 56 21.37 9.72 -9.31
C GLU A 56 21.39 10.18 -10.78
N ASP A 57 20.68 9.47 -11.67
CA ASP A 57 20.63 9.83 -13.09
C ASP A 57 19.97 11.20 -13.25
N VAL A 58 19.02 11.54 -12.39
CA VAL A 58 18.31 12.83 -12.41
C VAL A 58 19.26 14.02 -12.17
N PHE A 59 20.26 13.86 -11.29
CA PHE A 59 21.21 14.94 -10.98
C PHE A 59 22.44 14.97 -11.91
N THR A 60 22.67 13.89 -12.65
CA THR A 60 23.83 13.77 -13.55
C THR A 60 23.46 13.96 -15.01
N ASN A 61 22.20 13.71 -15.37
CA ASN A 61 21.72 13.77 -16.74
C ASN A 61 21.43 15.21 -17.19
N LYS A 62 22.34 15.76 -18.00
CA LYS A 62 22.21 17.10 -18.62
C LYS A 62 21.15 17.18 -19.73
N SER A 63 20.45 16.10 -20.06
CA SER A 63 19.51 16.08 -21.19
C SER A 63 18.11 16.62 -20.87
N PHE A 64 17.74 16.70 -19.60
CA PHE A 64 16.43 17.20 -19.17
C PHE A 64 16.57 18.63 -18.64
N ASP A 65 15.97 19.59 -19.33
CA ASP A 65 15.90 20.98 -18.89
C ASP A 65 14.54 21.24 -18.26
N GLU A 66 14.50 21.22 -16.92
CA GLU A 66 13.29 21.40 -16.12
C GLU A 66 12.56 22.71 -16.44
N SER A 67 13.29 23.75 -16.84
CA SER A 67 12.72 25.08 -17.12
C SER A 67 11.81 25.13 -18.35
N GLN A 68 11.85 24.08 -19.19
CA GLN A 68 11.05 23.99 -20.41
C GLN A 68 9.70 23.31 -20.18
N TRP A 69 9.46 22.77 -18.99
CA TRP A 69 8.27 21.99 -18.67
C TRP A 69 7.44 22.66 -17.58
N GLU A 70 6.13 22.52 -17.71
CA GLU A 70 5.15 22.94 -16.71
C GLU A 70 4.10 21.84 -16.56
N TYR A 71 3.41 21.83 -15.43
CA TYR A 71 2.27 20.96 -15.21
C TYR A 71 1.03 21.79 -14.90
N ASN A 72 -0.13 21.29 -15.32
CA ASN A 72 -1.41 21.95 -15.10
C ASN A 72 -2.43 20.93 -14.61
N ASN A 73 -3.24 21.31 -13.63
CA ASN A 73 -4.34 20.49 -13.13
C ASN A 73 -5.63 20.78 -13.93
N TYR A 74 -6.14 19.75 -14.62
CA TYR A 74 -7.43 19.77 -15.29
C TYR A 74 -8.40 18.81 -14.58
N TYR A 75 -9.31 19.35 -13.79
CA TYR A 75 -10.37 18.59 -13.10
C TYR A 75 -9.84 17.44 -12.20
N GLY A 76 -8.74 17.66 -11.50
CA GLY A 76 -8.09 16.67 -10.63
C GLY A 76 -7.10 15.75 -11.36
N VAL A 77 -6.84 16.02 -12.64
CA VAL A 77 -5.85 15.29 -13.45
C VAL A 77 -4.72 16.23 -13.82
N PHE A 78 -3.51 15.90 -13.36
CA PHE A 78 -2.30 16.64 -13.66
C PHE A 78 -1.75 16.22 -15.03
N LEU A 79 -1.53 17.19 -15.92
CA LEU A 79 -0.97 16.99 -17.25
C LEU A 79 0.33 17.79 -17.37
N ILE A 80 1.36 17.17 -17.92
CA ILE A 80 2.66 17.79 -18.21
C ILE A 80 2.67 18.35 -19.63
N SER A 81 3.17 19.57 -19.81
CA SER A 81 3.34 20.23 -21.11
C SER A 81 4.63 21.04 -21.16
N ARG A 82 5.05 21.41 -22.37
CA ARG A 82 6.09 22.43 -22.52
C ARG A 82 5.51 23.81 -22.22
N VAL A 83 6.33 24.67 -21.63
CA VAL A 83 5.94 26.05 -21.28
C VAL A 83 5.33 26.75 -22.48
N GLY A 84 4.10 27.27 -22.31
CA GLY A 84 3.38 28.02 -23.34
C GLY A 84 2.71 27.17 -24.42
N LYS A 85 2.70 25.84 -24.28
CA LYS A 85 1.89 24.94 -25.13
C LYS A 85 0.68 24.44 -24.36
N THR A 86 -0.45 24.31 -25.05
CA THR A 86 -1.62 23.65 -24.48
C THR A 86 -1.34 22.15 -24.29
N PRO A 87 -1.50 21.59 -23.08
CA PRO A 87 -1.34 20.16 -22.85
C PRO A 87 -2.41 19.39 -23.63
N GLU A 88 -1.97 18.38 -24.37
CA GLU A 88 -2.86 17.42 -25.02
C GLU A 88 -3.24 16.32 -24.03
N TRP A 89 -4.49 15.86 -24.11
CA TRP A 89 -4.95 14.77 -23.26
C TRP A 89 -4.28 13.46 -23.70
N PRO A 90 -3.52 12.77 -22.83
CA PRO A 90 -2.77 11.59 -23.24
C PRO A 90 -3.68 10.44 -23.69
N GLU A 91 -3.34 9.77 -24.80
CA GLU A 91 -4.13 8.65 -25.34
C GLU A 91 -4.26 7.47 -24.36
N PHE A 92 -3.23 7.27 -23.53
CA PHE A 92 -3.20 6.20 -22.54
C PHE A 92 -4.07 6.49 -21.31
N LEU A 93 -4.48 7.76 -21.10
CA LEU A 93 -5.27 8.16 -19.96
C LEU A 93 -6.75 8.26 -20.35
N PRO A 94 -7.62 7.33 -19.93
CA PRO A 94 -9.04 7.42 -20.21
C PRO A 94 -9.71 8.56 -19.43
N LYS A 95 -10.75 9.16 -20.00
CA LYS A 95 -11.55 10.21 -19.35
C LYS A 95 -12.45 9.61 -18.26
N ILE A 96 -12.81 10.42 -17.26
CA ILE A 96 -13.69 10.01 -16.15
C ILE A 96 -15.02 9.44 -16.65
N ALA A 97 -15.64 10.05 -17.66
CA ALA A 97 -16.90 9.58 -18.22
C ALA A 97 -16.79 8.17 -18.84
N ASP A 98 -15.66 7.86 -19.47
CA ASP A 98 -15.40 6.53 -20.03
C ASP A 98 -15.12 5.52 -18.92
N PHE A 99 -14.34 5.90 -17.90
CA PHE A 99 -14.10 5.07 -16.72
C PHE A 99 -15.41 4.69 -16.02
N THR A 100 -16.30 5.65 -15.77
CA THR A 100 -17.61 5.39 -15.14
C THR A 100 -18.44 4.41 -15.97
N ARG A 101 -18.50 4.60 -17.30
CA ARG A 101 -19.22 3.70 -18.22
C ARG A 101 -18.63 2.29 -18.24
N ASP A 102 -17.30 2.19 -18.20
CA ASP A 102 -16.58 0.91 -18.20
C ASP A 102 -16.77 0.16 -16.87
N VAL A 103 -16.75 0.88 -15.74
CA VAL A 103 -17.06 0.32 -14.41
C VAL A 103 -18.52 -0.17 -14.33
N GLU A 104 -19.48 0.61 -14.85
CA GLU A 104 -20.88 0.18 -14.96
C GLU A 104 -21.02 -1.08 -15.83
N THR A 105 -20.26 -1.16 -16.91
CA THR A 105 -20.24 -2.34 -17.79
C THR A 105 -19.68 -3.56 -17.04
N ALA A 106 -18.58 -3.40 -16.31
CA ALA A 106 -18.03 -4.46 -15.47
C ALA A 106 -19.02 -4.91 -14.38
N ARG A 107 -19.67 -3.96 -13.69
CA ARG A 107 -20.72 -4.25 -12.69
C ARG A 107 -21.89 -5.02 -13.27
N ARG A 108 -22.36 -4.65 -14.46
CA ARG A 108 -23.45 -5.36 -15.16
C ARG A 108 -23.08 -6.80 -15.48
N VAL A 109 -21.88 -7.02 -16.03
CA VAL A 109 -21.37 -8.37 -16.35
C VAL A 109 -21.25 -9.23 -15.09
N VAL A 110 -20.60 -8.71 -14.03
CA VAL A 110 -20.42 -9.43 -12.76
C VAL A 110 -21.74 -9.72 -12.04
N SER A 111 -22.74 -8.86 -12.23
CA SER A 111 -24.08 -9.05 -11.66
C SER A 111 -24.91 -10.13 -12.37
N SER A 112 -24.48 -10.62 -13.55
CA SER A 112 -25.20 -11.70 -14.24
C SER A 112 -25.27 -12.97 -13.38
N PRO A 113 -26.48 -13.49 -13.09
CA PRO A 113 -26.63 -14.74 -12.35
C PRO A 113 -26.02 -15.95 -13.07
N GLN A 114 -26.01 -15.92 -14.41
CA GLN A 114 -25.49 -17.03 -15.22
C GLN A 114 -23.97 -17.07 -15.15
N LEU A 115 -23.31 -15.92 -15.29
CA LEU A 115 -21.86 -15.81 -15.09
C LEU A 115 -21.46 -16.24 -13.69
N ARG A 116 -22.20 -15.81 -12.66
CA ARG A 116 -21.94 -16.21 -11.28
C ARG A 116 -21.99 -17.73 -11.08
N ARG A 117 -23.02 -18.39 -11.61
CA ARG A 117 -23.14 -19.87 -11.55
C ARG A 117 -21.99 -20.55 -12.29
N LEU A 118 -21.65 -20.06 -13.49
CA LEU A 118 -20.53 -20.58 -14.28
C LEU A 118 -19.20 -20.43 -13.54
N ALA A 119 -18.94 -19.25 -12.96
CA ALA A 119 -17.74 -18.97 -12.17
C ALA A 119 -17.65 -19.87 -10.94
N LEU A 120 -18.72 -20.03 -10.17
CA LEU A 120 -18.76 -20.93 -9.01
C LEU A 120 -18.46 -22.38 -9.41
N HIS A 121 -19.08 -22.87 -10.49
CA HIS A 121 -18.81 -24.22 -10.99
C HIS A 121 -17.33 -24.38 -11.43
N ARG A 122 -16.77 -23.36 -12.10
CA ARG A 122 -15.36 -23.37 -12.53
C ARG A 122 -14.39 -23.31 -11.36
N LEU A 123 -14.65 -22.48 -10.36
CA LEU A 123 -13.83 -22.40 -9.15
C LEU A 123 -13.85 -23.72 -8.37
N SER A 124 -15.02 -24.33 -8.19
CA SER A 124 -15.12 -25.65 -7.54
C SER A 124 -14.40 -26.75 -8.34
N LEU A 125 -14.45 -26.72 -9.67
CA LEU A 125 -13.68 -27.64 -10.50
C LEU A 125 -12.17 -27.44 -10.33
N LEU A 126 -11.69 -26.20 -10.28
CA LEU A 126 -10.27 -25.88 -10.07
C LEU A 126 -9.79 -26.36 -8.70
N GLU A 127 -10.59 -26.13 -7.65
CA GLU A 127 -10.32 -26.61 -6.30
C GLU A 127 -10.24 -28.14 -6.26
N ARG A 128 -11.21 -28.85 -6.83
CA ARG A 128 -11.19 -30.33 -6.89
C ARG A 128 -10.00 -30.87 -7.66
N LYS A 129 -9.60 -30.21 -8.75
CA LYS A 129 -8.38 -30.58 -9.49
C LYS A 129 -7.13 -30.41 -8.63
N PHE A 130 -7.04 -29.31 -7.89
CA PHE A 130 -5.94 -29.07 -6.98
C PHE A 130 -5.88 -30.12 -5.85
N LEU A 131 -7.02 -30.45 -5.24
CA LEU A 131 -7.10 -31.49 -4.20
C LEU A 131 -6.72 -32.89 -4.72
N LEU A 132 -7.13 -33.22 -5.95
CA LEU A 132 -6.73 -34.47 -6.60
C LEU A 132 -5.22 -34.47 -6.89
N HIS A 133 -4.68 -33.36 -7.38
CA HIS A 133 -3.25 -33.18 -7.60
C HIS A 133 -2.47 -33.41 -6.30
N VAL A 134 -2.84 -32.76 -5.20
CA VAL A 134 -2.22 -32.96 -3.89
C VAL A 134 -2.29 -34.43 -3.48
N SER A 135 -3.45 -35.07 -3.61
CA SER A 135 -3.64 -36.47 -3.20
C SER A 135 -2.77 -37.46 -3.99
N MET A 136 -2.53 -37.18 -5.28
CA MET A 136 -1.74 -38.06 -6.15
C MET A 136 -0.23 -37.75 -6.12
N ASN A 137 0.15 -36.50 -5.86
CA ASN A 137 1.51 -36.01 -6.02
C ASN A 137 2.21 -35.63 -4.71
N ILE A 138 1.55 -35.71 -3.54
CA ILE A 138 2.19 -35.34 -2.26
C ILE A 138 3.49 -36.11 -1.99
N ALA A 139 3.58 -37.39 -2.38
CA ALA A 139 4.79 -38.18 -2.24
C ALA A 139 5.89 -37.75 -3.22
N ASN A 140 5.51 -37.31 -4.44
CA ASN A 140 6.43 -36.85 -5.47
C ASN A 140 6.97 -35.44 -5.15
N GLU A 141 6.08 -34.51 -4.75
CA GLU A 141 6.44 -33.15 -4.33
C GLU A 141 7.13 -33.13 -2.96
N GLY A 142 6.85 -34.13 -2.14
CA GLY A 142 7.55 -34.38 -0.88
C GLY A 142 9.04 -34.68 -1.06
N GLY A 143 9.49 -35.02 -2.27
CA GLY A 143 10.88 -35.36 -2.59
C GLY A 143 11.40 -36.60 -1.85
N VAL A 144 12.50 -37.17 -2.32
CA VAL A 144 13.29 -38.13 -1.52
C VAL A 144 14.12 -37.31 -0.53
N LYS A 145 14.28 -37.79 0.72
CA LYS A 145 15.04 -37.08 1.78
C LYS A 145 16.41 -36.58 1.29
N GLU A 146 17.09 -37.36 0.44
CA GLU A 146 18.40 -37.06 -0.13
C GLU A 146 18.40 -35.83 -1.07
N GLU A 147 17.34 -35.59 -1.86
CA GLU A 147 17.23 -34.39 -2.72
C GLU A 147 16.93 -33.13 -1.91
N LYS A 148 16.23 -33.27 -0.77
CA LYS A 148 15.97 -32.18 0.18
C LYS A 148 17.19 -31.82 1.02
N GLU A 149 18.01 -32.80 1.40
CA GLU A 149 19.24 -32.59 2.18
C GLU A 149 20.31 -31.83 1.39
N TRP A 150 20.36 -31.98 0.05
CA TRP A 150 21.34 -31.29 -0.78
C TRP A 150 20.89 -29.89 -1.24
N ASN A 151 19.58 -29.67 -1.33
CA ASN A 151 19.04 -28.37 -1.69
C ASN A 151 18.83 -27.55 -0.41
N ASN A 152 19.76 -26.66 -0.06
CA ASN A 152 19.68 -25.68 1.04
C ASN A 152 18.49 -24.68 0.92
N ARG A 153 17.45 -25.03 0.17
CA ARG A 153 16.22 -24.26 -0.05
C ARG A 153 15.12 -24.77 0.87
N ASP A 154 15.28 -24.52 2.16
CA ASP A 154 14.21 -24.72 3.15
C ASP A 154 13.38 -23.43 3.32
N PHE A 155 12.23 -23.52 3.97
CA PHE A 155 11.32 -22.41 4.23
C PHE A 155 12.02 -21.16 4.79
N TYR A 156 13.05 -21.33 5.61
CA TYR A 156 13.85 -20.23 6.17
C TYR A 156 14.64 -19.46 5.11
N THR A 157 15.11 -20.14 4.07
CA THR A 157 15.89 -19.55 2.95
C THR A 157 15.03 -19.08 1.78
N ALA A 158 13.73 -19.40 1.79
CA ALA A 158 12.80 -18.90 0.80
C ALA A 158 12.60 -17.39 1.02
N HIS A 159 12.71 -16.60 -0.06
CA HIS A 159 12.45 -15.17 0.02
C HIS A 159 10.94 -14.94 0.18
N LYS A 160 10.55 -14.24 1.24
CA LYS A 160 9.16 -14.00 1.62
C LYS A 160 8.95 -12.50 1.68
N VAL A 161 7.84 -12.01 1.13
CA VAL A 161 7.50 -10.59 1.17
C VAL A 161 6.17 -10.45 1.90
N ASP A 162 6.16 -9.71 2.99
CA ASP A 162 4.93 -9.25 3.62
C ASP A 162 4.48 -7.95 2.95
N ASN A 163 3.43 -8.05 2.15
CA ASN A 163 2.93 -6.96 1.32
C ASN A 163 1.80 -6.17 2.00
N ASN A 164 1.42 -6.45 3.25
CA ASN A 164 0.27 -5.82 3.91
C ASN A 164 0.51 -5.33 5.34
N ILE A 165 1.63 -4.64 5.59
CA ILE A 165 1.97 -4.13 6.93
C ILE A 165 1.60 -2.66 7.06
N GLN A 166 0.85 -2.31 8.11
CA GLN A 166 0.67 -0.93 8.56
C GLN A 166 1.81 -0.59 9.50
N THR A 167 2.57 0.48 9.24
CA THR A 167 3.79 0.77 10.02
C THR A 167 3.48 1.02 11.49
N GLU A 168 2.35 1.67 11.77
CA GLU A 168 1.81 1.94 13.10
C GLU A 168 1.42 0.68 13.89
N ALA A 169 1.08 -0.41 13.21
CA ALA A 169 0.70 -1.69 13.81
C ALA A 169 1.70 -2.82 13.52
N GLY A 170 2.82 -2.50 12.86
CA GLY A 170 3.84 -3.45 12.42
C GLY A 170 4.74 -3.99 13.55
N PRO A 171 5.08 -3.21 14.60
CA PRO A 171 5.86 -3.72 15.72
C PRO A 171 5.14 -4.86 16.44
N ASN A 172 5.88 -5.90 16.79
CA ASN A 172 5.37 -6.93 17.69
C ASN A 172 4.92 -6.28 19.01
N ALA A 173 3.77 -6.70 19.54
CA ALA A 173 3.18 -6.13 20.74
C ALA A 173 4.14 -6.13 21.95
N ARG A 174 5.00 -7.15 22.06
CA ARG A 174 6.07 -7.19 23.06
C ARG A 174 7.13 -6.10 22.83
N THR A 175 7.58 -5.93 21.59
CA THR A 175 8.56 -4.90 21.22
C THR A 175 8.02 -3.49 21.46
N LEU A 176 6.74 -3.26 21.17
CA LEU A 176 6.06 -1.99 21.46
C LEU A 176 6.03 -1.71 22.96
N LEU A 177 5.70 -2.71 23.78
CA LEU A 177 5.70 -2.59 25.24
C LEU A 177 7.09 -2.29 25.79
N GLU A 178 8.10 -3.06 25.39
CA GLU A 178 9.49 -2.86 25.81
C GLU A 178 9.98 -1.45 25.42
N PHE A 179 9.65 -0.99 24.20
CA PHE A 179 9.98 0.36 23.76
C PHE A 179 9.28 1.44 24.59
N PHE A 180 7.98 1.28 24.86
CA PHE A 180 7.22 2.24 25.68
C PHE A 180 7.81 2.36 27.09
N VAL A 181 8.08 1.22 27.74
CA VAL A 181 8.65 1.19 29.09
C VAL A 181 10.04 1.82 29.10
N GLU A 182 10.89 1.50 28.12
CA GLU A 182 12.21 2.11 27.96
C GLU A 182 12.13 3.64 27.83
N LYS A 183 11.22 4.16 26.99
CA LYS A 183 11.02 5.61 26.82
C LYS A 183 10.47 6.27 28.08
N ALA A 184 9.53 5.63 28.75
CA ALA A 184 8.96 6.17 29.98
C ALA A 184 10.01 6.29 31.11
N LEU A 185 10.88 5.30 31.26
CA LEU A 185 11.90 5.27 32.30
C LEU A 185 13.12 6.16 31.97
N ASN A 186 13.64 6.06 30.75
CA ASN A 186 14.92 6.70 30.38
C ASN A 186 14.74 8.08 29.73
N HIS A 187 13.58 8.35 29.11
CA HIS A 187 13.30 9.56 28.33
C HIS A 187 12.04 10.30 28.82
N GLY A 188 11.72 10.17 30.11
CA GLY A 188 10.55 10.83 30.70
C GLY A 188 10.60 12.36 30.66
N ASP A 189 11.79 12.97 30.54
CA ASP A 189 11.97 14.42 30.49
C ASP A 189 11.86 15.00 29.06
N ASP A 190 11.70 14.16 28.04
CA ASP A 190 11.51 14.61 26.67
C ASP A 190 10.18 15.39 26.55
N VAL A 191 10.24 16.58 25.95
CA VAL A 191 9.07 17.44 25.71
C VAL A 191 8.30 16.87 24.52
N VAL A 192 7.07 16.42 24.76
CA VAL A 192 6.26 15.68 23.79
C VAL A 192 5.24 16.55 23.06
N PHE A 193 4.76 17.62 23.69
CA PHE A 193 3.90 18.63 23.07
C PHE A 193 3.87 19.91 23.93
N GLU A 194 3.25 20.96 23.40
CA GLU A 194 3.07 22.23 24.10
C GLU A 194 1.58 22.48 24.35
N GLU A 195 1.19 22.67 25.61
CA GLU A 195 -0.19 23.00 26.01
C GLU A 195 -0.18 24.40 26.62
N LYS A 196 -0.91 25.36 26.02
CA LYS A 196 -1.01 26.76 26.49
C LYS A 196 0.36 27.45 26.69
N ASN A 197 1.28 27.27 25.75
CA ASN A 197 2.66 27.76 25.81
C ASN A 197 3.50 27.18 26.97
N GLN A 198 3.09 26.02 27.52
CA GLN A 198 3.88 25.28 28.49
C GLN A 198 4.33 23.95 27.90
N PRO A 199 5.63 23.62 27.98
CA PRO A 199 6.13 22.33 27.51
C PRO A 199 5.63 21.23 28.44
N VAL A 200 5.00 20.22 27.85
CA VAL A 200 4.57 19.01 28.58
C VAL A 200 5.56 17.89 28.29
N THR A 201 6.07 17.28 29.36
CA THR A 201 7.02 16.15 29.24
C THR A 201 6.30 14.81 29.19
N LEU A 202 6.98 13.79 28.64
CA LEU A 202 6.44 12.43 28.60
C LEU A 202 6.05 11.93 30.01
N ARG A 203 6.88 12.22 31.02
CA ARG A 203 6.63 11.84 32.42
C ARG A 203 5.35 12.47 32.97
N GLN A 204 5.13 13.75 32.66
CA GLN A 204 3.90 14.46 33.06
C GLN A 204 2.68 13.85 32.39
N LEU A 205 2.78 13.48 31.11
CA LEU A 205 1.69 12.85 30.37
C LEU A 205 1.33 11.46 30.94
N ILE A 206 2.33 10.63 31.21
CA ILE A 206 2.16 9.30 31.82
C ILE A 206 1.51 9.41 33.20
N SER A 207 1.95 10.38 34.01
CA SER A 207 1.34 10.66 35.32
C SER A 207 -0.10 11.14 35.20
N ARG A 208 -0.43 11.96 34.19
CA ARG A 208 -1.81 12.45 33.93
C ARG A 208 -2.77 11.29 33.65
N TYR A 209 -2.34 10.28 32.90
CA TYR A 209 -3.15 9.10 32.60
C TYR A 209 -3.04 7.99 33.64
N HIS A 210 -2.30 8.21 34.74
CA HIS A 210 -2.14 7.24 35.84
C HIS A 210 -1.58 5.89 35.37
N ILE A 211 -0.69 5.92 34.37
CA ILE A 211 -0.09 4.72 33.79
C ILE A 211 1.10 4.28 34.66
N ASP A 212 1.04 3.07 35.20
CA ASP A 212 2.16 2.47 35.92
C ASP A 212 3.09 1.69 34.96
N THR A 213 4.24 2.29 34.69
CA THR A 213 5.27 1.75 33.78
C THR A 213 5.89 0.42 34.23
N GLN A 214 5.78 0.04 35.51
CA GLN A 214 6.38 -1.20 36.02
C GLN A 214 5.45 -2.41 35.89
N THR A 215 4.14 -2.18 35.83
CA THR A 215 3.11 -3.24 35.82
C THR A 215 2.25 -3.26 34.56
N ILE A 216 2.45 -2.29 33.65
CA ILE A 216 1.71 -2.20 32.39
C ILE A 216 1.84 -3.47 31.54
N THR A 217 0.70 -3.97 31.08
CA THR A 217 0.61 -5.13 30.19
C THR A 217 0.48 -4.68 28.74
N VAL A 218 0.64 -5.62 27.81
CA VAL A 218 0.42 -5.38 26.37
C VAL A 218 -1.00 -4.87 26.10
N ASP A 219 -2.01 -5.48 26.72
CA ASP A 219 -3.41 -5.12 26.50
C ASP A 219 -3.73 -3.73 27.05
N GLU A 220 -3.19 -3.41 28.24
CA GLU A 220 -3.35 -2.08 28.83
C GLU A 220 -2.69 -1.02 27.95
N LEU A 221 -1.45 -1.24 27.49
CA LEU A 221 -0.78 -0.31 26.58
C LEU A 221 -1.57 -0.09 25.29
N ASN A 222 -2.07 -1.17 24.67
CA ASN A 222 -2.91 -1.07 23.47
C ASN A 222 -4.20 -0.28 23.76
N HIS A 223 -4.83 -0.49 24.91
CA HIS A 223 -6.00 0.28 25.31
C HIS A 223 -5.66 1.78 25.46
N GLN A 224 -4.53 2.10 26.10
CA GLN A 224 -4.08 3.46 26.32
C GLN A 224 -3.77 4.18 24.99
N LEU A 225 -3.09 3.52 24.05
CA LEU A 225 -2.77 4.06 22.73
C LEU A 225 -4.05 4.28 21.89
N ASN A 226 -5.03 3.40 21.97
CA ASN A 226 -6.29 3.57 21.24
C ASN A 226 -7.22 4.64 21.85
N THR A 227 -7.14 4.83 23.17
CA THR A 227 -8.02 5.77 23.90
C THR A 227 -7.48 7.20 23.88
N HIS A 228 -6.16 7.36 23.97
CA HIS A 228 -5.50 8.66 24.07
C HIS A 228 -4.79 9.01 22.76
N ALA A 229 -5.44 9.86 21.96
CA ALA A 229 -4.92 10.30 20.66
C ALA A 229 -3.53 10.95 20.76
N ASP A 230 -3.22 11.63 21.86
CA ASP A 230 -1.91 12.24 22.10
C ASP A 230 -0.81 11.18 22.22
N LEU A 231 -1.03 10.12 23.02
CA LEU A 231 -0.09 9.00 23.15
C LEU A 231 0.06 8.26 21.81
N HIS A 232 -1.04 8.01 21.10
CA HIS A 232 -1.00 7.42 19.77
C HIS A 232 -0.10 8.25 18.84
N THR A 233 -0.30 9.56 18.81
CA THR A 233 0.42 10.47 17.91
C THR A 233 1.89 10.58 18.27
N ILE A 234 2.24 10.56 19.57
CA ILE A 234 3.64 10.60 20.03
C ILE A 234 4.42 9.36 19.61
N PHE A 235 3.82 8.17 19.77
CA PHE A 235 4.53 6.90 19.55
C PHE A 235 4.36 6.31 18.15
N LEU A 236 3.24 6.54 17.48
CA LEU A 236 2.83 5.82 16.27
C LEU A 236 2.55 6.73 15.05
N SER A 237 2.92 8.02 15.13
CA SER A 237 2.78 8.96 14.00
C SER A 237 4.11 9.66 13.68
N PRO A 238 4.43 9.88 12.39
CA PRO A 238 5.54 10.74 12.00
C PRO A 238 5.20 12.24 12.21
N PHE A 239 3.90 12.58 12.21
CA PHE A 239 3.39 13.95 12.33
C PHE A 239 3.11 14.28 13.81
N ASN A 240 4.12 14.77 14.52
CA ASN A 240 3.98 15.21 15.91
C ASN A 240 5.03 16.29 16.27
N PHE A 241 4.91 16.87 17.47
CA PHE A 241 5.83 17.91 17.95
C PHE A 241 7.29 17.46 18.02
N MET A 242 7.54 16.18 18.34
CA MET A 242 8.88 15.57 18.33
C MET A 242 9.35 15.18 16.93
N GLN A 243 8.64 15.60 15.88
CA GLN A 243 8.95 15.33 14.49
C GLN A 243 9.11 13.82 14.22
N GLY A 244 8.27 13.01 14.87
CA GLY A 244 8.19 11.56 14.63
C GLY A 244 9.35 10.73 15.20
N ARG A 245 10.17 11.29 16.10
CA ARG A 245 11.36 10.61 16.65
C ARG A 245 11.07 9.20 17.20
N TYR A 246 10.10 9.08 18.10
CA TYR A 246 9.80 7.77 18.72
C TYR A 246 9.26 6.77 17.71
N PHE A 247 8.40 7.23 16.80
CA PHE A 247 7.89 6.37 15.74
C PHE A 247 9.03 5.85 14.85
N ALA A 248 9.97 6.72 14.45
CA ALA A 248 11.13 6.32 13.65
C ALA A 248 12.03 5.32 14.39
N GLU A 249 12.32 5.55 15.66
CA GLU A 249 13.13 4.63 16.47
C GLU A 249 12.46 3.25 16.59
N LEU A 250 11.13 3.22 16.76
CA LEU A 250 10.35 1.99 16.80
C LEU A 250 10.34 1.27 15.44
N THR A 251 10.07 2.00 14.35
CA THR A 251 10.11 1.46 12.98
C THR A 251 11.48 0.89 12.65
N LYS A 252 12.56 1.55 13.08
CA LYS A 252 13.93 1.08 12.86
C LYS A 252 14.20 -0.26 13.55
N ARG A 253 13.72 -0.44 14.79
CA ARG A 253 13.80 -1.76 15.47
C ARG A 253 13.09 -2.84 14.68
N THR A 254 11.91 -2.55 14.13
CA THR A 254 11.20 -3.49 13.26
C THR A 254 11.99 -3.79 11.99
N LEU A 255 12.55 -2.78 11.32
CA LEU A 255 13.37 -2.97 10.11
C LEU A 255 14.64 -3.78 10.39
N ASP A 256 15.24 -3.62 11.55
CA ASP A 256 16.45 -4.37 11.94
C ASP A 256 16.13 -5.87 12.14
N ILE A 257 14.93 -6.23 12.62
CA ILE A 257 14.47 -7.64 12.65
C ILE A 257 14.39 -8.24 11.24
N TYR A 258 13.89 -7.48 10.24
CA TYR A 258 13.87 -7.94 8.84
C TYR A 258 15.29 -8.09 8.26
N LYS A 259 16.22 -7.20 8.64
CA LYS A 259 17.62 -7.31 8.24
C LYS A 259 18.28 -8.57 8.80
N GLU A 260 17.98 -8.94 10.03
CA GLU A 260 18.51 -10.15 10.68
C GLU A 260 18.03 -11.44 10.00
N ASP A 261 16.77 -11.52 9.56
CA ASP A 261 16.23 -12.72 8.89
C ASP A 261 16.77 -12.90 7.45
N ALA A 262 17.24 -11.83 6.81
CA ALA A 262 17.80 -11.75 5.45
C ALA A 262 16.90 -12.22 4.28
N TYR A 263 15.94 -13.10 4.52
CA TYR A 263 15.01 -13.66 3.53
C TYR A 263 13.60 -13.09 3.64
N SER A 264 13.31 -12.34 4.68
CA SER A 264 12.03 -11.64 4.85
C SER A 264 12.15 -10.20 4.38
N PHE A 265 11.19 -9.82 3.55
CA PHE A 265 11.02 -8.50 2.98
C PHE A 265 9.65 -7.96 3.37
N ALA A 266 9.49 -6.64 3.34
CA ALA A 266 8.25 -5.99 3.74
C ALA A 266 7.93 -4.76 2.87
N GLU A 267 6.63 -4.56 2.62
CA GLU A 267 6.09 -3.30 2.11
C GLU A 267 5.30 -2.59 3.21
N PHE A 268 5.94 -1.63 3.86
CA PHE A 268 5.37 -0.88 4.98
C PHE A 268 4.48 0.25 4.48
N ARG A 269 3.28 0.39 5.05
CA ARG A 269 2.37 1.49 4.73
C ARG A 269 2.55 2.64 5.70
N LEU A 270 2.83 3.82 5.18
CA LEU A 270 2.86 5.07 5.93
C LEU A 270 1.57 5.84 5.67
N SER A 271 0.87 6.17 6.74
CA SER A 271 -0.45 6.83 6.70
C SER A 271 -0.31 8.34 6.60
N MET A 272 -0.98 8.93 5.61
CA MET A 272 -1.13 10.38 5.41
C MET A 272 -2.60 10.74 5.33
N LEU A 273 -3.00 11.92 5.81
CA LEU A 273 -4.40 12.35 5.81
C LEU A 273 -4.80 13.03 4.51
N GLY A 274 -3.87 13.72 3.84
CA GLY A 274 -4.16 14.57 2.67
C GLY A 274 -4.85 15.89 3.04
N GLY A 275 -4.72 16.33 4.30
CA GLY A 275 -5.25 17.60 4.78
C GLY A 275 -4.38 18.80 4.42
N SER A 276 -3.09 18.58 4.16
CA SER A 276 -2.13 19.61 3.75
C SER A 276 -1.14 19.08 2.72
N SER A 277 -0.73 19.91 1.75
CA SER A 277 0.37 19.61 0.83
C SER A 277 1.72 19.42 1.53
N GLN A 278 1.87 19.98 2.74
CA GLN A 278 3.10 19.90 3.52
C GLN A 278 3.38 18.49 4.06
N GLU A 279 2.37 17.62 4.16
CA GLU A 279 2.52 16.27 4.72
C GLU A 279 3.58 15.45 3.96
N TRP A 280 3.68 15.62 2.63
CA TRP A 280 4.69 14.92 1.81
C TRP A 280 6.11 15.32 2.19
N TYR A 281 6.34 16.62 2.33
CA TYR A 281 7.63 17.17 2.72
C TYR A 281 7.99 16.72 4.13
N GLU A 282 7.07 16.83 5.08
CA GLU A 282 7.30 16.36 6.46
C GLU A 282 7.66 14.88 6.51
N LEU A 283 6.94 14.04 5.74
CA LEU A 283 7.20 12.60 5.69
C LEU A 283 8.54 12.26 5.03
N GLY A 284 8.89 12.93 3.92
CA GLY A 284 10.17 12.76 3.25
C GLY A 284 11.35 13.19 4.13
N HIS A 285 11.23 14.30 4.85
CA HIS A 285 12.24 14.75 5.81
C HIS A 285 12.34 13.81 7.02
N TRP A 286 11.22 13.27 7.51
CA TRP A 286 11.23 12.26 8.57
C TRP A 286 11.97 10.98 8.13
N PHE A 287 11.67 10.48 6.93
CA PHE A 287 12.31 9.29 6.38
C PHE A 287 13.83 9.44 6.23
N ASP A 288 14.27 10.56 5.65
CA ASP A 288 15.69 10.91 5.48
C ASP A 288 16.39 11.09 6.84
N ARG A 289 15.84 11.94 7.70
CA ARG A 289 16.46 12.32 8.97
C ARG A 289 16.77 11.14 9.87
N TYR A 290 15.86 10.19 9.97
CA TYR A 290 16.04 9.04 10.87
C TYR A 290 16.68 7.83 10.18
N GLY A 291 16.98 7.93 8.87
CA GLY A 291 17.65 6.88 8.11
C GLY A 291 16.83 5.59 8.07
N LEU A 292 15.58 5.69 7.60
CA LEU A 292 14.63 4.56 7.54
C LEU A 292 14.79 3.68 6.29
N VAL A 293 15.86 3.90 5.52
CA VAL A 293 16.20 3.11 4.35
C VAL A 293 16.60 1.70 4.78
N SER A 294 16.02 0.70 4.11
CA SER A 294 16.34 -0.71 4.33
C SER A 294 16.27 -1.48 3.02
N PRO A 295 17.25 -2.33 2.68
CA PRO A 295 17.21 -3.14 1.46
C PRO A 295 16.12 -4.22 1.50
N GLN A 296 15.67 -4.61 2.69
CA GLN A 296 14.56 -5.55 2.88
C GLN A 296 13.18 -4.89 2.78
N ALA A 297 13.11 -3.57 2.67
CA ALA A 297 11.85 -2.84 2.80
C ALA A 297 11.59 -1.86 1.67
N ARG A 298 10.34 -1.77 1.25
CA ARG A 298 9.80 -0.66 0.47
C ARG A 298 8.64 -0.02 1.21
N CYS A 299 8.32 1.22 0.85
CA CYS A 299 7.22 1.95 1.46
C CYS A 299 6.04 2.04 0.50
N MET A 300 4.82 1.97 1.02
CA MET A 300 3.63 2.42 0.33
C MET A 300 3.06 3.60 1.12
N VAL A 301 2.51 4.59 0.43
CA VAL A 301 1.80 5.69 1.10
C VAL A 301 0.33 5.39 1.06
N ARG A 302 -0.32 5.43 2.23
CA ARG A 302 -1.74 5.16 2.35
C ARG A 302 -2.55 6.39 2.72
N PHE A 303 -3.73 6.49 2.12
CA PHE A 303 -4.68 7.58 2.36
C PHE A 303 -6.02 7.03 2.88
N PRO A 304 -6.52 7.50 4.04
CA PRO A 304 -7.86 7.17 4.49
C PRO A 304 -8.88 7.92 3.63
N ARG A 305 -9.96 7.26 3.20
CA ARG A 305 -11.06 7.86 2.41
C ARG A 305 -11.98 8.74 3.25
N GLN A 306 -11.40 9.64 4.05
CA GLN A 306 -12.08 10.46 5.06
C GLN A 306 -12.32 11.91 4.61
N TYR A 307 -12.36 12.19 3.30
CA TYR A 307 -12.62 13.53 2.76
C TYR A 307 -13.80 14.23 3.44
N ARG A 308 -14.91 13.51 3.65
CA ARG A 308 -16.10 14.07 4.32
C ARG A 308 -15.80 14.62 5.71
N ARG A 309 -14.98 13.92 6.50
CA ARG A 309 -14.57 14.35 7.85
C ARG A 309 -13.70 15.60 7.77
N LEU A 310 -12.70 15.59 6.87
CA LEU A 310 -11.79 16.73 6.67
C LEU A 310 -12.55 17.98 6.21
N ARG A 311 -13.53 17.81 5.31
CA ARG A 311 -14.40 18.88 4.83
C ARG A 311 -15.27 19.47 5.94
N GLN A 312 -15.88 18.63 6.78
CA GLN A 312 -16.71 19.06 7.92
C GLN A 312 -15.90 19.79 8.99
N GLN A 313 -14.65 19.39 9.20
CA GLN A 313 -13.71 20.04 10.12
C GLN A 313 -13.11 21.34 9.54
N GLY A 314 -13.38 21.65 8.26
CA GLY A 314 -12.83 22.82 7.59
C GLY A 314 -11.34 22.71 7.24
N VAL A 315 -10.75 21.51 7.33
CA VAL A 315 -9.35 21.26 6.96
C VAL A 315 -9.14 21.43 5.45
N VAL A 316 -10.11 20.98 4.65
CA VAL A 316 -10.13 21.18 3.19
C VAL A 316 -11.42 21.83 2.73
N LYS A 317 -11.35 22.70 1.72
CA LYS A 317 -12.48 23.36 1.08
C LYS A 317 -13.09 22.47 0.01
N ASN A 318 -12.21 21.93 -0.82
CA ASN A 318 -12.45 21.11 -2.00
C ASN A 318 -12.30 19.61 -1.89
N PHE A 319 -12.93 18.80 -2.75
CA PHE A 319 -12.30 17.55 -3.17
C PHE A 319 -11.10 17.82 -4.10
N GLY A 320 -11.14 18.89 -4.90
CA GLY A 320 -10.00 19.33 -5.72
C GLY A 320 -8.79 19.65 -4.86
N GLU A 321 -8.95 20.49 -3.84
CA GLU A 321 -7.89 20.81 -2.86
C GLU A 321 -7.34 19.56 -2.15
N TYR A 322 -8.19 18.58 -1.83
CA TYR A 322 -7.75 17.30 -1.26
C TYR A 322 -6.85 16.52 -2.23
N LEU A 323 -7.20 16.48 -3.53
CA LEU A 323 -6.35 15.87 -4.55
C LEU A 323 -5.07 16.68 -4.79
N ASP A 324 -5.13 18.01 -4.73
CA ASP A 324 -3.97 18.88 -4.86
C ASP A 324 -2.97 18.60 -3.74
N ASN A 325 -3.44 18.53 -2.49
CA ASN A 325 -2.59 18.18 -1.33
C ASN A 325 -1.87 16.83 -1.51
N ILE A 326 -2.51 15.86 -2.16
CA ILE A 326 -1.96 14.51 -2.36
C ILE A 326 -1.03 14.44 -3.56
N PHE A 327 -1.41 15.00 -4.71
CA PHE A 327 -0.72 14.75 -5.97
C PHE A 327 0.19 15.90 -6.39
N GLN A 328 -0.13 17.15 -6.07
CA GLN A 328 0.67 18.29 -6.51
C GLN A 328 2.14 18.22 -6.03
N PRO A 329 2.44 17.92 -4.75
CA PRO A 329 3.84 17.82 -4.29
C PRO A 329 4.66 16.77 -5.06
N LEU A 330 4.01 15.70 -5.53
CA LEU A 330 4.65 14.66 -6.32
C LEU A 330 5.08 15.18 -7.69
N TRP A 331 4.23 16.00 -8.33
CA TRP A 331 4.55 16.63 -9.60
C TRP A 331 5.64 17.69 -9.45
N GLU A 332 5.57 18.50 -8.39
CA GLU A 332 6.58 19.52 -8.07
C GLU A 332 7.97 18.91 -7.93
N ILE A 333 8.10 17.85 -7.13
CA ILE A 333 9.39 17.18 -6.92
C ILE A 333 9.83 16.33 -8.10
N SER A 334 8.91 15.79 -8.88
CA SER A 334 9.28 15.06 -10.11
C SER A 334 9.83 16.00 -11.19
N LEU A 335 9.33 17.24 -11.26
CA LEU A 335 9.79 18.25 -12.20
C LEU A 335 11.00 19.03 -11.70
N HIS A 336 11.06 19.31 -10.39
CA HIS A 336 12.16 20.02 -9.74
C HIS A 336 12.76 19.23 -8.56
N PRO A 337 13.45 18.11 -8.81
CA PRO A 337 14.06 17.25 -7.78
C PRO A 337 15.02 17.97 -6.84
N ALA A 338 15.70 19.01 -7.33
CA ALA A 338 16.64 19.80 -6.55
C ALA A 338 15.96 20.74 -5.52
N SER A 339 14.64 20.99 -5.65
CA SER A 339 13.90 21.84 -4.72
C SER A 339 13.74 21.19 -3.33
N ASP A 340 13.60 19.86 -3.29
CA ASP A 340 13.68 19.08 -2.07
C ASP A 340 14.25 17.68 -2.35
N THR A 341 15.56 17.54 -2.14
CA THR A 341 16.27 16.28 -2.37
C THR A 341 15.83 15.17 -1.41
N LYS A 342 15.31 15.51 -0.21
CA LYS A 342 14.88 14.52 0.78
C LYS A 342 13.57 13.88 0.37
N LEU A 343 12.62 14.69 -0.07
CA LEU A 343 11.36 14.18 -0.62
C LEU A 343 11.63 13.40 -1.91
N HIS A 344 12.47 13.89 -2.82
CA HIS A 344 12.85 13.13 -4.01
C HIS A 344 13.42 11.75 -3.66
N TYR A 345 14.38 11.71 -2.71
CA TYR A 345 14.97 10.47 -2.22
C TYR A 345 13.94 9.54 -1.57
N PHE A 346 12.98 10.07 -0.82
CA PHE A 346 11.91 9.26 -0.24
C PHE A 346 11.00 8.64 -1.33
N LEU A 347 10.65 9.41 -2.37
CA LEU A 347 9.81 8.92 -3.47
C LEU A 347 10.42 7.72 -4.21
N THR A 348 11.76 7.62 -4.27
CA THR A 348 12.42 6.46 -4.90
C THR A 348 12.32 5.17 -4.08
N HIS A 349 11.88 5.27 -2.81
CA HIS A 349 11.64 4.14 -1.92
C HIS A 349 10.16 3.75 -1.86
N ILE A 350 9.28 4.52 -2.50
CA ILE A 350 7.84 4.24 -2.54
C ILE A 350 7.52 3.28 -3.69
N SER A 351 6.86 2.16 -3.38
CA SER A 351 6.41 1.16 -4.37
C SER A 351 4.97 1.37 -4.83
N GLY A 352 4.16 2.18 -4.12
CA GLY A 352 2.81 2.51 -4.57
C GLY A 352 1.96 3.26 -3.56
N PHE A 353 0.68 3.41 -3.94
CA PHE A 353 -0.35 4.06 -3.16
C PHE A 353 -1.40 3.05 -2.68
N ASP A 354 -1.90 3.24 -1.46
CA ASP A 354 -3.00 2.49 -0.88
C ASP A 354 -4.12 3.44 -0.43
N CYS A 355 -5.37 3.03 -0.55
CA CYS A 355 -6.52 3.80 -0.08
C CYS A 355 -7.37 2.91 0.82
N TYR A 356 -7.75 3.38 2.00
CA TYR A 356 -8.46 2.56 2.98
C TYR A 356 -9.62 3.31 3.65
N ASP A 357 -10.66 2.58 4.04
CA ASP A 357 -11.68 2.99 5.01
C ASP A 357 -12.43 1.71 5.44
N ASP A 358 -13.36 1.85 6.36
CA ASP A 358 -14.32 0.81 6.71
C ASP A 358 -15.24 0.50 5.52
N GLU A 359 -14.92 -0.59 4.82
CA GLU A 359 -15.65 -1.10 3.65
C GLU A 359 -17.09 -1.54 3.96
N SER A 360 -17.50 -1.60 5.23
CA SER A 360 -18.89 -1.91 5.60
C SER A 360 -19.82 -0.70 5.48
N LYS A 361 -19.27 0.52 5.43
CA LYS A 361 -20.06 1.74 5.28
C LYS A 361 -20.67 1.82 3.88
N ILE A 362 -21.96 2.14 3.83
CA ILE A 362 -22.66 2.35 2.56
C ILE A 362 -22.18 3.67 1.95
N ASP A 363 -21.71 3.62 0.70
CA ASP A 363 -21.44 4.78 -0.13
C ASP A 363 -22.74 5.55 -0.37
N LEU A 364 -23.05 6.52 0.49
CA LEU A 364 -24.12 7.47 0.25
C LEU A 364 -23.59 8.54 -0.72
N PRO A 365 -24.30 8.84 -1.83
CA PRO A 365 -23.89 9.92 -2.71
C PRO A 365 -23.80 11.22 -1.93
N SER A 366 -22.72 11.97 -2.14
CA SER A 366 -22.48 13.29 -1.55
C SER A 366 -23.70 14.19 -1.84
N GLN A 367 -24.47 14.54 -0.81
CA GLN A 367 -25.47 15.61 -0.91
C GLN A 367 -24.80 16.98 -0.96
#